data_AF-A0A817N2S7-F1
#
_entry.id   AF-A0A817N2S7-F1
#
_cell.length_a   1.000
_cell.length_b   1.000
_cell.length_c   1.000
_cell.angle_alpha   90.00
_cell.angle_beta   90.00
_cell.angle_gamma   90.00
#
_symmetry.space_group_name_H-M   'P 1'
#
loop_
_entity.id
_entity.type
_entity.pdbx_description
1 polymer ?
#
loop_
_entity_poly.entity_id
_entity_poly.type
_entity_poly.pdbx_seq_one_letter_code
_entity_poly.pdbx_strand_id
1 'polypeptide(L)'
;MRSQEGAIFFIINIIGNFGTVFLDNGYYNKAIAASPVSALPGYILGGISWFAVPFLAATTMGLAAVALESNPAFPSYPNRLNPADVSAGLTLPAAAVALLGKAGAIATLIMVFMAVTSAMSAQLIAVSSIITYDIYKTYFNKEAIGKRLIYISHVSVIIFGLIMSAWSTGLYYINISMGYLYLLMGIIISSAVIPGALTLLWNRQSKWAACLSPPLGLACSLTAWLVTTKTKYGTITVETSGSNIPMLVGNVVALCSPIVFVPILSLIARDKVPYDFNSMKEIKRDNEDSPNIPQLTEEEIEREVNLLTRNLNIARVTAIILTLAFIILWP
;
A
#
# COMPACT_ATOMS: atom_id res chain seq x y z
N MET A 1 -20.63 -12.23 -21.16
CA MET A 1 -19.81 -11.68 -20.06
C MET A 1 -20.08 -10.19 -19.96
N ARG A 2 -20.77 -9.73 -18.91
CA ARG A 2 -20.91 -8.29 -18.64
C ARG A 2 -19.69 -7.88 -17.80
N SER A 3 -18.82 -7.02 -18.33
CA SER A 3 -17.58 -6.55 -17.68
C SER A 3 -17.81 -5.67 -16.43
N GLN A 4 -19.05 -5.56 -15.95
CA GLN A 4 -19.43 -4.65 -14.87
C GLN A 4 -18.74 -4.99 -13.55
N GLU A 5 -18.72 -6.27 -13.16
CA GLU A 5 -18.07 -6.72 -11.92
C GLU A 5 -16.54 -6.52 -11.98
N GLY A 6 -15.94 -6.72 -13.16
CA GLY A 6 -14.52 -6.45 -13.39
C GLY A 6 -14.19 -4.97 -13.25
N ALA A 7 -15.01 -4.09 -13.82
CA ALA A 7 -14.84 -2.64 -13.69
C ALA A 7 -15.01 -2.16 -12.24
N ILE A 8 -15.98 -2.74 -11.50
CA ILE A 8 -16.17 -2.44 -10.07
C ILE A 8 -14.93 -2.85 -9.27
N PHE A 9 -14.45 -4.08 -9.49
CA PHE A 9 -13.24 -4.57 -8.83
C PHE A 9 -12.02 -3.70 -9.17
N PHE A 10 -11.86 -3.30 -10.43
CA PHE A 10 -10.79 -2.41 -10.88
C PHE A 10 -10.77 -1.08 -10.13
N ILE A 11 -11.93 -0.43 -9.97
CA ILE A 11 -12.04 0.83 -9.21
C ILE A 11 -11.66 0.62 -7.74
N ILE A 12 -12.19 -0.44 -7.10
CA ILE A 12 -11.84 -0.75 -5.71
C ILE A 12 -10.33 -0.98 -5.58
N ASN A 13 -9.75 -1.73 -6.52
CA ASN A 13 -8.35 -2.10 -6.55
C ASN A 13 -7.44 -0.87 -6.67
N ILE A 14 -7.75 0.06 -7.58
CA ILE A 14 -7.03 1.34 -7.72
C ILE A 14 -7.03 2.11 -6.40
N ILE A 15 -8.21 2.26 -5.78
CA ILE A 15 -8.37 3.06 -4.57
C ILE A 15 -7.61 2.44 -3.40
N GLY A 16 -7.75 1.13 -3.22
CA GLY A 16 -7.03 0.39 -2.18
C GLY A 16 -5.52 0.48 -2.36
N ASN A 17 -5.02 0.31 -3.59
CA ASN A 17 -3.58 0.37 -3.85
C ASN A 17 -3.00 1.78 -3.74
N PHE A 18 -3.76 2.83 -4.03
CA PHE A 18 -3.31 4.18 -3.69
C PHE A 18 -3.06 4.32 -2.19
N GLY A 19 -3.96 3.78 -1.38
CA GLY A 19 -3.79 3.67 0.06
C GLY A 19 -2.51 2.96 0.45
N THR A 20 -2.28 1.75 -0.07
CA THR A 20 -1.12 0.93 0.30
C THR A 20 0.20 1.48 -0.24
N VAL A 21 0.22 2.27 -1.31
CA VAL A 21 1.47 2.83 -1.84
C VAL A 21 1.81 4.17 -1.20
N PHE A 22 0.85 5.09 -1.10
CA PHE A 22 1.09 6.44 -0.58
C PHE A 22 1.22 6.50 0.93
N LEU A 23 0.75 5.49 1.66
CA LEU A 23 0.73 5.50 3.13
C LEU A 23 1.64 4.45 3.74
N ASP A 24 2.32 3.64 2.92
CA ASP A 24 3.26 2.64 3.40
C ASP A 24 4.65 3.26 3.56
N ASN A 25 5.06 3.38 4.82
CA ASN A 25 6.35 3.91 5.22
C ASN A 25 7.54 3.09 4.64
N GLY A 26 7.32 1.83 4.27
CA GLY A 26 8.32 0.99 3.61
C GLY A 26 8.81 1.56 2.27
N TYR A 27 7.95 2.27 1.52
CA TYR A 27 8.38 2.97 0.30
C TYR A 27 9.19 4.22 0.66
N TYR A 28 8.73 5.03 1.61
CA TYR A 28 9.44 6.23 2.05
C TYR A 28 10.84 5.91 2.59
N ASN A 29 10.96 4.87 3.41
CA ASN A 29 12.25 4.39 3.94
C ASN A 29 13.23 4.04 2.81
N LYS A 30 12.76 3.38 1.74
CA LYS A 30 13.60 3.05 0.56
C LYS A 30 13.96 4.29 -0.24
N ALA A 31 13.03 5.24 -0.40
CA ALA A 31 13.28 6.49 -1.10
C ALA A 31 14.37 7.33 -0.40
N ILE A 32 14.30 7.44 0.93
CA ILE A 32 15.24 8.22 1.74
C ILE A 32 16.62 7.55 1.81
N ALA A 33 16.67 6.21 1.72
CA ALA A 33 17.91 5.46 1.70
C ALA A 33 18.62 5.49 0.33
N ALA A 34 17.89 5.74 -0.76
CA ALA A 34 18.46 5.81 -2.10
C ALA A 34 19.08 7.18 -2.39
N SER A 35 20.07 7.23 -3.28
CA SER A 35 20.55 8.52 -3.79
C SER A 35 19.44 9.21 -4.60
N PRO A 36 19.30 10.54 -4.53
CA PRO A 36 18.19 11.23 -5.20
C PRO A 36 18.19 11.06 -6.73
N VAL A 37 19.37 10.83 -7.32
CA VAL A 37 19.54 10.57 -8.76
C VAL A 37 19.09 9.15 -9.15
N SER A 38 19.25 8.16 -8.27
CA SER A 38 18.89 6.75 -8.54
C SER A 38 17.48 6.38 -8.09
N ALA A 39 16.86 7.17 -7.20
CA ALA A 39 15.52 6.88 -6.68
C ALA A 39 14.47 6.81 -7.81
N LEU A 40 14.40 7.82 -8.67
CA LEU A 40 13.41 7.88 -9.75
C LEU A 40 13.49 6.70 -10.75
N PRO A 41 14.63 6.40 -11.39
CA PRO A 41 14.71 5.27 -12.31
C PRO A 41 14.46 3.94 -11.59
N GLY A 42 14.87 3.81 -10.32
CA GLY A 42 14.56 2.65 -9.49
C GLY A 42 13.05 2.44 -9.30
N TYR A 43 12.31 3.49 -8.98
CA TYR A 43 10.85 3.44 -8.85
C TYR A 43 10.14 3.12 -10.16
N ILE A 44 10.59 3.69 -11.29
CA ILE A 44 10.02 3.41 -12.60
C ILE A 44 10.25 1.94 -12.99
N LEU A 45 11.49 1.45 -12.85
CA LEU A 45 11.82 0.06 -13.16
C LEU A 45 11.08 -0.91 -12.24
N GLY A 46 10.98 -0.59 -10.94
CA GLY A 46 10.20 -1.36 -9.99
C GLY A 46 8.72 -1.43 -10.36
N GLY A 47 8.12 -0.30 -10.74
CA GLY A 47 6.72 -0.23 -11.19
C GLY A 47 6.46 -1.04 -12.46
N ILE A 48 7.34 -0.92 -13.46
CA ILE A 48 7.23 -1.71 -14.71
C ILE A 48 7.42 -3.20 -14.43
N SER A 49 8.37 -3.56 -13.57
CA SER A 49 8.63 -4.96 -13.21
C SER A 49 7.48 -5.57 -12.43
N TRP A 50 6.72 -4.77 -11.68
CA TRP A 50 5.55 -5.24 -10.96
C TRP A 50 4.50 -5.82 -11.90
N PHE A 51 4.33 -5.27 -13.12
CA PHE A 51 3.39 -5.76 -14.12
C PHE A 51 3.58 -7.25 -14.46
N ALA A 52 4.82 -7.76 -14.37
CA ALA A 52 5.12 -9.16 -14.63
C ALA A 52 4.37 -10.09 -13.67
N VAL A 53 4.10 -9.68 -12.43
CA VAL A 53 3.46 -10.53 -11.41
C VAL A 53 1.98 -10.82 -11.74
N PRO A 54 1.08 -9.84 -11.85
CA PRO A 54 -0.32 -10.13 -12.19
C PRO A 54 -0.44 -10.73 -13.60
N PHE A 55 0.35 -10.24 -14.57
CA PHE A 55 0.19 -10.68 -15.95
C PHE A 55 0.79 -12.08 -16.19
N LEU A 56 2.01 -12.33 -15.76
CA LEU A 56 2.69 -13.60 -16.03
C LEU A 56 2.42 -14.67 -14.97
N ALA A 57 2.16 -14.32 -13.71
CA ALA A 57 1.87 -15.31 -12.68
C ALA A 57 0.37 -15.47 -12.46
N ALA A 58 -0.37 -14.40 -12.17
CA ALA A 58 -1.79 -14.54 -11.82
C ALA A 58 -2.66 -14.92 -13.03
N THR A 59 -2.56 -14.21 -14.15
CA THR A 59 -3.39 -14.48 -15.34
C THR A 59 -3.06 -15.83 -15.96
N THR A 60 -1.79 -16.17 -16.16
CA THR A 60 -1.41 -17.45 -16.78
C THR A 60 -1.81 -18.63 -15.91
N MET A 61 -1.55 -18.59 -14.60
CA MET A 61 -1.87 -19.68 -13.69
C MET A 61 -3.37 -19.78 -13.44
N GLY A 62 -4.08 -18.65 -13.41
CA GLY A 62 -5.54 -18.62 -13.34
C GLY A 62 -6.19 -19.25 -14.57
N LEU A 63 -5.72 -18.89 -15.78
CA LEU A 63 -6.20 -19.50 -17.03
C LEU A 63 -5.82 -20.98 -17.12
N ALA A 64 -4.61 -21.34 -16.69
CA ALA A 64 -4.18 -22.74 -16.62
C ALA A 64 -5.05 -23.56 -15.66
N ALA A 65 -5.42 -23.00 -14.49
CA ALA A 65 -6.32 -23.67 -13.56
C ALA A 65 -7.69 -23.95 -14.20
N VAL A 66 -8.26 -22.95 -14.88
CA VAL A 66 -9.56 -23.09 -15.57
C VAL A 66 -9.46 -24.10 -16.73
N ALA A 67 -8.35 -24.09 -17.49
CA ALA A 67 -8.17 -25.02 -18.60
C ALA A 67 -7.95 -26.47 -18.14
N LEU A 68 -7.38 -26.67 -16.94
CA LEU A 68 -7.04 -27.99 -16.41
C LEU A 68 -8.07 -28.54 -15.42
N GLU A 69 -9.11 -27.79 -15.04
CA GLU A 69 -10.07 -28.21 -14.00
C GLU A 69 -10.78 -29.55 -14.28
N SER A 70 -10.90 -29.92 -15.57
CA SER A 70 -11.51 -31.18 -16.02
C SER A 70 -10.47 -32.26 -16.38
N ASN A 71 -9.19 -32.04 -16.08
CA ASN A 71 -8.11 -32.97 -16.38
C ASN A 71 -7.86 -33.91 -15.17
N PRO A 72 -7.66 -35.23 -15.37
CA PRO A 72 -7.31 -36.16 -14.29
C PRO A 72 -6.06 -35.78 -13.46
N ALA A 73 -5.16 -34.97 -14.01
CA ALA A 73 -3.99 -34.46 -13.29
C ALA A 73 -4.34 -33.34 -12.29
N PHE A 74 -5.55 -32.77 -12.36
CA PHE A 74 -5.96 -31.67 -11.49
C PHE A 74 -6.30 -32.18 -10.09
N PRO A 75 -5.84 -31.51 -9.00
CA PRO A 75 -5.96 -32.05 -7.64
C PRO A 75 -7.38 -32.39 -7.18
N SER A 76 -8.39 -31.66 -7.64
CA SER A 76 -9.79 -31.86 -7.24
C SER A 76 -10.61 -32.72 -8.23
N TYR A 77 -9.99 -33.22 -9.31
CA TYR A 77 -10.68 -33.99 -10.35
C TYR A 77 -11.48 -35.18 -9.76
N PRO A 78 -12.73 -35.43 -10.20
CA PRO A 78 -13.46 -34.80 -11.32
C PRO A 78 -14.17 -33.50 -10.97
N ASN A 79 -14.07 -33.03 -9.72
CA ASN A 79 -14.75 -31.83 -9.27
C ASN A 79 -13.91 -30.58 -9.52
N ARG A 80 -14.59 -29.44 -9.72
CA ARG A 80 -13.94 -28.13 -9.69
C ARG A 80 -13.43 -27.82 -8.29
N LEU A 81 -12.46 -26.90 -8.21
CA LEU A 81 -12.00 -26.36 -6.93
C LEU A 81 -13.18 -25.74 -6.18
N ASN A 82 -13.29 -26.02 -4.88
CA ASN A 82 -14.34 -25.44 -4.06
C ASN A 82 -14.21 -23.90 -4.07
N PRO A 83 -15.29 -23.12 -4.19
CA PRO A 83 -15.24 -21.66 -4.06
C PRO A 83 -14.47 -21.16 -2.81
N ALA A 84 -14.50 -21.90 -1.71
CA ALA A 84 -13.72 -21.61 -0.52
C ALA A 84 -12.20 -21.72 -0.77
N ASP A 85 -11.75 -22.75 -1.49
CA ASP A 85 -10.34 -22.96 -1.85
C ASP A 85 -9.84 -21.92 -2.85
N VAL A 86 -10.71 -21.51 -3.78
CA VAL A 86 -10.42 -20.40 -4.71
C VAL A 86 -10.22 -19.11 -3.91
N SER A 87 -11.10 -18.83 -2.95
CA SER A 87 -11.03 -17.65 -2.08
C SER A 87 -9.82 -17.68 -1.13
N ALA A 88 -9.32 -18.88 -0.81
CA ALA A 88 -8.08 -19.10 -0.07
C ALA A 88 -6.81 -18.93 -0.93
N GLY A 89 -6.95 -18.71 -2.24
CA GLY A 89 -5.82 -18.50 -3.16
C GLY A 89 -5.18 -19.80 -3.65
N LEU A 90 -5.84 -20.95 -3.53
CA LEU A 90 -5.29 -22.25 -3.92
C LEU A 90 -5.29 -22.50 -5.44
N THR A 91 -5.82 -21.57 -6.24
CA THR A 91 -5.86 -21.64 -7.70
C THR A 91 -4.47 -21.81 -8.34
N LEU A 92 -3.48 -21.00 -7.91
CA LEU A 92 -2.11 -21.07 -8.44
C LEU A 92 -1.43 -22.40 -8.05
N PRO A 93 -1.43 -22.83 -6.77
CA PRO A 93 -0.92 -24.15 -6.40
C PRO A 93 -1.59 -25.29 -7.16
N ALA A 94 -2.91 -25.25 -7.35
CA ALA A 94 -3.64 -26.31 -8.05
C ALA A 94 -3.22 -26.42 -9.53
N ALA A 95 -3.08 -25.29 -10.23
CA ALA A 95 -2.55 -25.26 -11.59
C ALA A 95 -1.10 -25.76 -11.67
N ALA A 96 -0.26 -25.36 -10.72
CA ALA A 96 1.14 -25.79 -10.70
C ALA A 96 1.27 -27.31 -10.51
N VAL A 97 0.44 -27.90 -9.64
CA VAL A 97 0.38 -29.36 -9.46
C VAL A 97 -0.12 -30.06 -10.72
N ALA A 98 -1.16 -29.54 -11.36
CA ALA A 98 -1.68 -30.13 -12.59
C ALA A 98 -0.67 -30.12 -13.74
N LEU A 99 0.21 -29.10 -13.81
CA LEU A 99 1.23 -28.96 -14.85
C LEU A 99 2.53 -29.73 -14.56
N LEU A 100 3.02 -29.67 -13.32
CA LEU A 100 4.38 -30.12 -12.96
C LEU A 100 4.39 -31.17 -11.84
N GLY A 101 3.23 -31.65 -11.41
CA GLY A 101 3.08 -32.60 -10.31
C GLY A 101 3.68 -32.07 -9.01
N LYS A 102 4.39 -32.94 -8.28
CA LYS A 102 5.01 -32.60 -6.98
C LYS A 102 6.02 -31.45 -7.08
N ALA A 103 6.74 -31.34 -8.20
CA ALA A 103 7.71 -30.26 -8.40
C ALA A 103 7.02 -28.88 -8.45
N GLY A 104 5.84 -28.81 -9.08
CA GLY A 104 5.03 -27.58 -9.11
C GLY A 104 4.52 -27.14 -7.74
N ALA A 105 4.13 -28.10 -6.89
CA ALA A 105 3.75 -27.82 -5.50
C ALA A 105 4.92 -27.21 -4.72
N ILE A 106 6.11 -27.82 -4.81
CA ILE A 106 7.32 -27.36 -4.11
C ILE A 106 7.73 -25.96 -4.60
N ALA A 107 7.74 -25.74 -5.91
CA ALA A 107 8.08 -24.44 -6.50
C ALA A 107 7.11 -23.35 -6.03
N THR A 108 5.81 -23.64 -6.00
CA THR A 108 4.79 -22.71 -5.49
C THR A 108 5.01 -22.39 -4.01
N LEU A 109 5.29 -23.41 -3.19
CA LEU A 109 5.54 -23.23 -1.76
C LEU A 109 6.75 -22.32 -1.52
N ILE A 110 7.86 -22.56 -2.23
CA ILE A 110 9.07 -21.74 -2.13
C ILE A 110 8.79 -20.31 -2.59
N MET A 111 8.10 -20.13 -3.72
CA MET A 111 7.74 -18.82 -4.26
C MET A 111 6.91 -18.01 -3.25
N VAL A 112 5.84 -18.61 -2.70
CA VAL A 112 4.98 -17.95 -1.71
C VAL A 112 5.76 -17.64 -0.42
N PHE A 113 6.59 -18.57 0.05
CA PHE A 113 7.42 -18.36 1.23
C PHE A 113 8.38 -17.17 1.06
N MET A 114 9.07 -17.08 -0.08
CA MET A 114 9.97 -15.98 -0.39
C MET A 114 9.22 -14.65 -0.51
N ALA A 115 8.06 -14.63 -1.18
CA ALA A 115 7.23 -13.44 -1.33
C ALA A 115 6.74 -12.91 0.03
N VAL A 116 6.20 -13.78 0.88
CA VAL A 116 5.70 -13.41 2.21
C VAL A 116 6.84 -12.94 3.11
N THR A 117 7.98 -13.65 3.13
CA THR A 117 9.13 -13.28 3.96
C THR A 117 9.71 -11.92 3.54
N SER A 118 9.79 -11.66 2.22
CA SER A 118 10.26 -10.37 1.70
C SER A 118 9.33 -9.23 2.11
N ALA A 119 8.01 -9.40 1.96
CA ALA A 119 7.03 -8.39 2.36
C ALA A 119 7.02 -8.17 3.88
N MET A 120 7.07 -9.25 4.67
CA MET A 120 7.12 -9.19 6.14
C MET A 120 8.34 -8.41 6.64
N SER A 121 9.52 -8.66 6.07
CA SER A 121 10.75 -7.93 6.43
C SER A 121 10.61 -6.42 6.20
N ALA A 122 10.06 -6.01 5.04
CA ALA A 122 9.85 -4.60 4.74
C ALA A 122 8.86 -3.93 5.72
N GLN A 123 7.75 -4.61 6.05
CA GLN A 123 6.73 -4.08 6.98
C GLN A 123 7.25 -4.01 8.42
N LEU A 124 8.03 -4.98 8.88
CA LEU A 124 8.64 -4.94 10.22
C LEU A 124 9.58 -3.75 10.38
N ILE A 125 10.37 -3.43 9.34
CA ILE A 125 11.24 -2.25 9.33
C ILE A 125 10.40 -0.96 9.31
N ALA A 126 9.36 -0.91 8.49
CA ALA A 126 8.46 0.26 8.39
C ALA A 126 7.78 0.59 9.73
N VAL A 127 7.27 -0.43 10.43
CA VAL A 127 6.60 -0.24 11.73
C VAL A 127 7.60 0.04 12.84
N SER A 128 8.76 -0.61 12.83
CA SER A 128 9.79 -0.35 13.84
C SER A 128 10.34 1.07 13.74
N SER A 129 10.48 1.63 12.53
CA SER A 129 10.91 3.03 12.37
C SER A 129 9.85 4.01 12.86
N ILE A 130 8.56 3.78 12.60
CA ILE A 130 7.46 4.62 13.13
C ILE A 130 7.48 4.61 14.66
N ILE A 131 7.55 3.42 15.29
CA ILE A 131 7.55 3.32 16.76
C ILE A 131 8.81 3.98 17.34
N THR A 132 9.95 3.85 16.69
CA THR A 132 11.23 4.38 17.20
C THR A 132 11.35 5.89 17.05
N TYR A 133 11.10 6.41 15.85
CA TYR A 133 11.33 7.83 15.52
C TYR A 133 10.09 8.67 15.78
N ASP A 134 8.91 8.24 15.32
CA ASP A 134 7.71 9.06 15.37
C ASP A 134 7.05 9.03 16.76
N ILE A 135 7.13 7.89 17.47
CA ILE A 135 6.53 7.71 18.80
C ILE A 135 7.56 7.89 19.90
N TYR A 136 8.54 6.98 20.00
CA TYR A 136 9.47 6.94 21.13
C TYR A 136 10.34 8.18 21.21
N LYS A 137 11.01 8.54 20.11
CA LYS A 137 11.88 9.72 20.10
C LYS A 137 11.09 11.01 20.23
N THR A 138 10.04 11.22 19.44
CA THR A 138 9.27 12.48 19.47
C THR A 138 8.59 12.75 20.82
N TYR A 139 8.04 11.74 21.48
CA TYR A 139 7.18 11.94 22.66
C TYR A 139 7.77 11.45 23.98
N PHE A 140 8.57 10.38 24.00
CA PHE A 140 9.05 9.79 25.25
C PHE A 140 10.49 10.20 25.60
N ASN A 141 11.40 10.15 24.63
CA ASN A 141 12.79 10.51 24.85
C ASN A 141 13.39 11.20 23.61
N LYS A 142 13.27 12.53 23.58
CA LYS A 142 13.72 13.39 22.48
C LYS A 142 15.24 13.37 22.28
N GLU A 143 15.98 13.06 23.33
CA GLU A 143 17.45 13.00 23.33
C GLU A 143 17.99 11.58 23.09
N ALA A 144 17.12 10.60 22.78
CA ALA A 144 17.56 9.25 22.48
C ALA A 144 18.39 9.21 21.18
N ILE A 145 19.62 8.69 21.27
CA ILE A 145 20.57 8.58 20.16
C ILE A 145 21.09 7.13 20.06
N GLY A 146 21.40 6.70 18.84
CA GLY A 146 22.20 5.49 18.55
C GLY A 146 21.65 4.20 19.16
N LYS A 147 22.42 3.61 20.10
CA LYS A 147 22.16 2.27 20.67
C LYS A 147 20.77 2.11 21.26
N ARG A 148 20.21 3.17 21.88
CA ARG A 148 18.88 3.11 22.48
C ARG A 148 17.78 3.02 21.42
N LEU A 149 17.91 3.76 20.32
CA LEU A 149 16.95 3.71 19.20
C LEU A 149 16.96 2.32 18.54
N ILE A 150 18.14 1.75 18.33
CA ILE A 150 18.29 0.38 17.79
C ILE A 150 17.64 -0.65 18.72
N TYR A 151 17.84 -0.52 20.03
CA TYR A 151 17.19 -1.41 21.00
C TYR A 151 15.66 -1.33 20.94
N ILE A 152 15.10 -0.11 20.92
CA ILE A 152 13.65 0.09 20.80
C ILE A 152 13.11 -0.45 19.47
N SER A 153 13.85 -0.27 18.38
CA SER A 153 13.50 -0.84 17.06
C SER A 153 13.41 -2.36 17.11
N HIS A 154 14.41 -3.07 17.67
CA HIS A 154 14.36 -4.52 17.80
C HIS A 154 13.22 -5.02 18.69
N VAL A 155 12.98 -4.35 19.83
CA VAL A 155 11.84 -4.68 20.70
C VAL A 155 10.51 -4.49 19.96
N SER A 156 10.39 -3.41 19.18
CA SER A 156 9.20 -3.12 18.37
C SER A 156 8.94 -4.20 17.32
N VAL A 157 9.99 -4.69 16.65
CA VAL A 157 9.90 -5.80 15.67
C VAL A 157 9.33 -7.07 16.32
N ILE A 158 9.83 -7.44 17.51
CA ILE A 158 9.38 -8.65 18.22
C ILE A 158 7.91 -8.50 18.63
N ILE A 159 7.55 -7.38 19.27
CA ILE A 159 6.19 -7.13 19.75
C ILE A 159 5.22 -7.11 18.58
N PHE A 160 5.55 -6.38 17.51
CA PHE A 160 4.69 -6.28 16.34
C PHE A 160 4.55 -7.62 15.61
N GLY A 161 5.62 -8.41 15.53
CA GLY A 161 5.57 -9.77 14.98
C GLY A 161 4.59 -10.68 15.76
N LEU A 162 4.60 -10.61 17.10
CA LEU A 162 3.65 -11.36 17.93
C LEU A 162 2.20 -10.88 17.72
N ILE A 163 1.99 -9.56 17.67
CA ILE A 163 0.66 -8.98 17.43
C ILE A 163 0.13 -9.39 16.05
N MET A 164 0.95 -9.28 15.00
CA MET A 164 0.57 -9.68 13.65
C MET A 164 0.27 -11.18 13.55
N SER A 165 1.06 -12.02 14.21
CA SER A 165 0.80 -13.46 14.25
C SER A 165 -0.53 -13.75 14.94
N ALA A 166 -0.79 -13.15 16.10
CA ALA A 166 -2.05 -13.31 16.82
C ALA A 166 -3.25 -12.79 16.01
N TRP A 167 -3.11 -11.62 15.37
CA TRP A 167 -4.13 -11.02 14.52
C TRP A 167 -4.45 -11.90 13.30
N SER A 168 -3.43 -12.37 12.59
CA SER A 168 -3.58 -13.27 11.44
C SER A 168 -4.28 -14.57 11.82
N THR A 169 -3.89 -15.20 12.93
CA THR A 169 -4.56 -16.40 13.45
C THR A 169 -6.01 -16.10 13.85
N GLY A 170 -6.28 -14.95 14.47
CA GLY A 170 -7.64 -14.50 14.80
C GLY A 170 -8.52 -14.40 13.55
N LEU A 171 -8.04 -13.70 12.52
CA LEU A 171 -8.73 -13.54 11.22
C LEU A 171 -9.03 -14.88 10.55
N TYR A 172 -8.12 -15.84 10.64
CA TYR A 172 -8.31 -17.19 10.12
C TYR A 172 -9.48 -17.90 10.80
N TYR A 173 -9.56 -17.87 12.13
CA TYR A 173 -10.64 -18.55 12.87
C TYR A 173 -12.02 -17.90 12.71
N ILE A 174 -12.09 -16.61 12.41
CA ILE A 174 -13.36 -15.92 12.08
C ILE A 174 -13.75 -16.06 10.59
N ASN A 175 -13.03 -16.89 9.82
CA ASN A 175 -13.30 -17.16 8.40
C ASN A 175 -13.30 -15.91 7.51
N ILE A 176 -12.46 -14.92 7.82
CA ILE A 176 -12.28 -13.75 6.96
C ILE A 176 -11.38 -14.15 5.79
N SER A 177 -11.87 -13.98 4.56
CA SER A 177 -11.11 -14.28 3.36
C SER A 177 -10.04 -13.21 3.07
N MET A 178 -8.97 -13.61 2.38
CA MET A 178 -7.94 -12.66 1.93
C MET A 178 -8.50 -11.61 0.99
N GLY A 179 -9.44 -11.99 0.12
CA GLY A 179 -10.15 -11.06 -0.77
C GLY A 179 -10.94 -10.01 0.01
N TYR A 180 -11.61 -10.39 1.10
CA TYR A 180 -12.34 -9.45 1.94
C TYR A 180 -11.40 -8.40 2.56
N LEU A 181 -10.28 -8.82 3.16
CA LEU A 181 -9.30 -7.92 3.75
C LEU A 181 -8.69 -6.99 2.70
N TYR A 182 -8.42 -7.53 1.51
CA TYR A 182 -7.88 -6.78 0.39
C TYR A 182 -8.81 -5.66 -0.08
N LEU A 183 -10.12 -5.89 -0.13
CA LEU A 183 -11.09 -4.84 -0.48
C LEU A 183 -11.33 -3.86 0.69
N LEU A 184 -11.32 -4.36 1.91
CA LEU A 184 -11.53 -3.57 3.13
C LEU A 184 -10.40 -2.56 3.36
N MET A 185 -9.16 -2.90 2.99
CA MET A 185 -8.00 -2.04 3.26
C MET A 185 -8.21 -0.61 2.76
N GLY A 186 -8.74 -0.43 1.54
CA GLY A 186 -8.94 0.89 0.97
C GLY A 186 -10.05 1.70 1.64
N ILE A 187 -11.06 1.03 2.22
CA ILE A 187 -12.07 1.71 3.06
C ILE A 187 -11.39 2.33 4.29
N ILE A 188 -10.44 1.61 4.89
CA ILE A 188 -9.80 2.00 6.15
C ILE A 188 -8.70 3.05 5.93
N ILE A 189 -7.91 2.94 4.86
CA ILE A 189 -6.69 3.73 4.74
C ILE A 189 -6.76 4.84 3.68
N SER A 190 -7.58 4.70 2.62
CA SER A 190 -7.47 5.57 1.44
C SER A 190 -7.85 7.04 1.69
N SER A 191 -8.51 7.36 2.80
CA SER A 191 -8.80 8.75 3.20
C SER A 191 -7.55 9.56 3.56
N ALA A 192 -6.42 8.93 3.86
CA ALA A 192 -5.18 9.65 4.13
C ALA A 192 -4.36 9.96 2.86
N VAL A 193 -4.69 9.35 1.71
CA VAL A 193 -3.90 9.48 0.46
C VAL A 193 -3.82 10.94 0.01
N ILE A 194 -4.97 11.60 -0.15
CA ILE A 194 -5.03 12.97 -0.66
C ILE A 194 -4.40 13.96 0.34
N PRO A 195 -4.74 13.94 1.64
CA PRO A 195 -4.07 14.80 2.62
C PRO A 195 -2.56 14.57 2.66
N GLY A 196 -2.08 13.33 2.56
CA GLY A 196 -0.66 12.99 2.53
C GLY A 196 0.05 13.51 1.28
N ALA A 197 -0.53 13.30 0.09
CA ALA A 197 0.00 13.81 -1.16
C ALA A 197 0.05 15.35 -1.19
N LEU A 198 -1.01 16.01 -0.70
CA LEU A 198 -1.05 17.48 -0.61
C LEU A 198 -0.03 18.02 0.39
N THR A 199 0.34 17.27 1.42
CA THR A 199 1.33 17.74 2.42
C THR A 199 2.71 17.92 1.76
N LEU A 200 2.99 17.16 0.70
CA LEU A 200 4.24 17.25 -0.07
C LEU A 200 4.17 18.23 -1.24
N LEU A 201 2.97 18.51 -1.76
CA LEU A 201 2.79 19.26 -3.02
C LEU A 201 2.19 20.67 -2.82
N TRP A 202 1.52 20.92 -1.69
CA TRP A 202 0.72 22.11 -1.48
C TRP A 202 1.11 22.86 -0.21
N ASN A 203 1.79 24.00 -0.37
CA ASN A 203 2.24 24.85 0.74
C ASN A 203 1.14 25.53 1.55
N ARG A 204 -0.13 25.47 1.13
CA ARG A 204 -1.26 26.11 1.84
C ARG A 204 -2.20 25.14 2.53
N GLN A 205 -1.87 23.85 2.55
CA GLN A 205 -2.63 22.90 3.36
C GLN A 205 -2.48 23.27 4.84
N SER A 206 -3.60 23.47 5.54
CA SER A 206 -3.55 23.75 6.98
C SER A 206 -3.16 22.50 7.77
N LYS A 207 -2.50 22.69 8.92
CA LYS A 207 -2.22 21.59 9.87
C LYS A 207 -3.48 20.83 10.26
N TRP A 208 -4.59 21.55 10.46
CA TRP A 208 -5.89 20.97 10.78
C TRP A 208 -6.44 20.14 9.62
N ALA A 209 -6.31 20.60 8.37
CA ALA A 209 -6.69 19.82 7.20
C ALA A 209 -5.86 18.55 7.07
N ALA A 210 -4.54 18.61 7.32
CA ALA A 210 -3.68 17.43 7.28
C ALA A 210 -4.05 16.40 8.37
N CYS A 211 -4.33 16.83 9.60
CA CYS A 211 -4.60 15.93 10.72
C CYS A 211 -6.06 15.42 10.80
N LEU A 212 -7.05 16.26 10.50
CA LEU A 212 -8.47 15.91 10.69
C LEU A 212 -9.12 15.29 9.47
N SER A 213 -8.63 15.55 8.25
CA SER A 213 -9.23 14.97 7.04
C SER A 213 -9.17 13.44 7.01
N PRO A 214 -8.05 12.77 7.38
CA PRO A 214 -7.99 11.31 7.40
C PRO A 214 -9.02 10.63 8.33
N PRO A 215 -9.14 11.00 9.64
CA PRO A 215 -10.11 10.36 10.53
C PRO A 215 -11.56 10.72 10.17
N LEU A 216 -11.84 11.94 9.70
CA LEU A 216 -13.18 12.29 9.21
C LEU A 216 -13.55 11.50 7.96
N GLY A 217 -12.62 11.35 7.02
CA GLY A 217 -12.82 10.54 5.82
C GLY A 217 -13.03 9.06 6.14
N LEU A 218 -12.32 8.53 7.13
CA LEU A 218 -12.50 7.17 7.64
C LEU A 218 -13.90 6.98 8.26
N ALA A 219 -14.37 7.94 9.05
CA ALA A 219 -15.72 7.88 9.61
C ALA A 219 -16.77 7.87 8.50
N CYS A 220 -16.59 8.70 7.45
CA CYS A 220 -17.47 8.73 6.29
C CYS A 220 -17.42 7.42 5.49
N SER A 221 -16.24 6.85 5.24
CA SER A 221 -16.10 5.61 4.46
C SER A 221 -16.71 4.41 5.18
N LEU A 222 -16.46 4.26 6.49
CA LEU A 222 -17.07 3.22 7.32
C LEU A 222 -18.60 3.35 7.36
N THR A 223 -19.09 4.58 7.53
CA THR A 223 -20.54 4.84 7.52
C THR A 223 -21.14 4.48 6.17
N ALA A 224 -20.55 4.95 5.07
CA ALA A 224 -21.05 4.68 3.73
C ALA A 224 -21.04 3.18 3.40
N TRP A 225 -19.97 2.47 3.79
CA TRP A 225 -19.86 1.02 3.62
C TRP A 225 -20.92 0.24 4.40
N LEU A 226 -21.06 0.50 5.70
CA LEU A 226 -22.00 -0.21 6.57
C LEU A 226 -23.46 0.15 6.27
N VAL A 227 -23.77 1.42 5.99
CA VAL A 227 -25.10 1.86 5.60
C VAL A 227 -25.49 1.23 4.26
N THR A 228 -24.61 1.25 3.26
CA THR A 228 -24.89 0.62 1.95
C THR A 228 -25.11 -0.89 2.09
N THR A 229 -24.34 -1.55 2.97
CA THR A 229 -24.55 -2.96 3.29
C THR A 229 -25.95 -3.19 3.85
N LYS A 230 -26.33 -2.41 4.88
CA LYS A 230 -27.62 -2.55 5.56
C LYS A 230 -28.81 -2.21 4.66
N THR A 231 -28.73 -1.15 3.85
CA THR A 231 -29.83 -0.73 2.98
C THR A 231 -30.06 -1.71 1.83
N LYS A 232 -28.99 -2.28 1.28
CA LYS A 232 -29.08 -3.16 0.12
C LYS A 232 -29.43 -4.61 0.48
N TYR A 233 -28.92 -5.12 1.60
CA TYR A 233 -29.07 -6.53 1.98
C TYR A 233 -29.88 -6.76 3.25
N GLY A 234 -30.24 -5.70 4.00
CA GLY A 234 -31.04 -5.81 5.22
C GLY A 234 -30.30 -6.35 6.44
N THR A 235 -29.15 -7.02 6.27
CA THR A 235 -28.30 -7.55 7.33
C THR A 235 -26.84 -7.18 7.10
N ILE A 236 -26.04 -7.19 8.17
CA ILE A 236 -24.58 -6.96 8.10
C ILE A 236 -23.91 -8.25 8.55
N THR A 237 -23.28 -8.91 7.59
CA THR A 237 -22.53 -10.16 7.70
C THR A 237 -21.26 -10.04 6.86
N VAL A 238 -20.27 -10.91 7.07
CA VAL A 238 -19.03 -10.93 6.26
C VAL A 238 -19.33 -11.05 4.76
N GLU A 239 -20.34 -11.84 4.40
CA GLU A 239 -20.76 -12.02 3.01
C GLU A 239 -21.40 -10.75 2.42
N THR A 240 -22.33 -10.13 3.15
CA THR A 240 -23.04 -8.94 2.66
C THR A 240 -22.14 -7.71 2.60
N SER A 241 -21.32 -7.48 3.64
CA SER A 241 -20.36 -6.36 3.68
C SER A 241 -19.19 -6.57 2.72
N GLY A 242 -18.84 -7.82 2.43
CA GLY A 242 -17.81 -8.23 1.48
C GLY A 242 -18.21 -8.14 0.01
N SER A 243 -19.48 -7.89 -0.28
CA SER A 243 -19.95 -7.78 -1.66
C SER A 243 -19.41 -6.53 -2.37
N ASN A 244 -19.29 -6.61 -3.69
CA ASN A 244 -18.60 -5.59 -4.50
C ASN A 244 -19.19 -4.18 -4.37
N ILE A 245 -20.52 -4.05 -4.22
CA ILE A 245 -21.17 -2.72 -4.20
C ILE A 245 -20.92 -1.96 -2.89
N PRO A 246 -21.16 -2.51 -1.69
CA PRO A 246 -20.73 -1.87 -0.45
C PRO A 246 -19.23 -1.56 -0.43
N MET A 247 -18.38 -2.50 -0.88
CA MET A 247 -16.94 -2.30 -0.92
C MET A 247 -16.56 -1.14 -1.85
N LEU A 248 -17.19 -1.05 -3.03
CA LEU A 248 -17.02 0.06 -3.96
C LEU A 248 -17.38 1.40 -3.32
N VAL A 249 -18.58 1.49 -2.71
CA VAL A 249 -19.04 2.74 -2.10
C VAL A 249 -18.13 3.17 -0.97
N GLY A 250 -17.73 2.25 -0.09
CA GLY A 250 -16.79 2.54 1.00
C GLY A 250 -15.45 3.06 0.49
N ASN A 251 -14.87 2.39 -0.51
CA ASN A 251 -13.59 2.80 -1.10
C ASN A 251 -13.68 4.16 -1.79
N VAL A 252 -14.69 4.38 -2.62
CA VAL A 252 -14.88 5.68 -3.32
C VAL A 252 -15.06 6.81 -2.32
N VAL A 253 -15.87 6.61 -1.27
CA VAL A 253 -16.05 7.62 -0.22
C VAL A 253 -14.74 7.85 0.55
N ALA A 254 -13.95 6.80 0.81
CA ALA A 254 -12.64 6.95 1.46
C ALA A 254 -11.73 7.87 0.66
N LEU A 255 -11.55 7.64 -0.66
CA LEU A 255 -10.66 8.45 -1.48
C LEU A 255 -11.21 9.85 -1.76
N CYS A 256 -12.53 10.00 -1.96
CA CYS A 256 -13.12 11.27 -2.37
C CYS A 256 -13.46 12.21 -1.21
N SER A 257 -13.75 11.70 -0.01
CA SER A 257 -14.12 12.55 1.13
C SER A 257 -13.07 13.62 1.50
N PRO A 258 -11.75 13.38 1.43
CA PRO A 258 -10.75 14.41 1.70
C PRO A 258 -10.68 15.50 0.63
N ILE A 259 -11.18 15.26 -0.60
CA ILE A 259 -11.31 16.31 -1.63
C ILE A 259 -12.21 17.43 -1.12
N VAL A 260 -13.19 17.10 -0.28
CA VAL A 260 -14.11 18.05 0.33
C VAL A 260 -13.53 18.61 1.64
N PHE A 261 -13.02 17.73 2.53
CA PHE A 261 -12.53 18.17 3.84
C PHE A 261 -11.28 19.03 3.77
N VAL A 262 -10.33 18.73 2.88
CA VAL A 262 -9.06 19.46 2.82
C VAL A 262 -9.25 20.94 2.45
N PRO A 263 -10.00 21.30 1.38
CA PRO A 263 -10.30 22.70 1.08
C PRO A 263 -11.11 23.39 2.18
N ILE A 264 -12.16 22.74 2.71
CA ILE A 264 -13.01 23.33 3.76
C ILE A 264 -12.19 23.65 5.01
N LEU A 265 -11.43 22.68 5.52
CA LEU A 265 -10.60 22.87 6.70
C LEU A 265 -9.47 23.86 6.45
N SER A 266 -8.89 23.89 5.26
CA SER A 266 -7.85 24.87 4.91
C SER A 266 -8.38 26.30 4.73
N LEU A 267 -9.68 26.46 4.45
CA LEU A 267 -10.34 27.77 4.39
C LEU A 267 -10.80 28.25 5.78
N ILE A 268 -11.39 27.37 6.58
CA ILE A 268 -11.93 27.71 7.91
C ILE A 268 -10.79 27.86 8.94
N ALA A 269 -9.86 26.90 8.97
CA ALA A 269 -8.76 26.84 9.92
C ALA A 269 -7.43 27.16 9.23
N ARG A 270 -7.41 28.28 8.50
CA ARG A 270 -6.28 28.68 7.66
C ARG A 270 -5.05 29.04 8.49
N ASP A 271 -3.91 28.46 8.13
CA ASP A 271 -2.62 28.86 8.68
C ASP A 271 -2.22 30.26 8.16
N LYS A 272 -1.69 31.10 9.05
CA LYS A 272 -1.34 32.50 8.73
C LYS A 272 -0.22 32.61 7.70
N VAL A 273 0.71 31.66 7.72
CA VAL A 273 1.89 31.64 6.85
C VAL A 273 1.91 30.31 6.10
N PRO A 274 2.10 30.31 4.76
CA PRO A 274 2.29 29.09 3.99
C PRO A 274 3.51 28.30 4.48
N TYR A 275 3.47 26.98 4.34
CA TYR A 275 4.60 26.12 4.67
C TYR A 275 5.81 26.42 3.76
N ASP A 276 6.99 26.58 4.37
CA ASP A 276 8.24 26.75 3.64
C ASP A 276 8.91 25.40 3.41
N PHE A 277 8.87 24.90 2.17
CA PHE A 277 9.53 23.65 1.81
C PHE A 277 11.06 23.69 1.97
N ASN A 278 11.69 24.87 2.01
CA ASN A 278 13.13 24.96 2.25
C ASN A 278 13.52 24.52 3.66
N SER A 279 12.61 24.62 4.64
CA SER A 279 12.87 24.15 6.01
C SER A 279 13.12 22.64 6.07
N MET A 280 12.67 21.88 5.07
CA MET A 280 12.96 20.43 4.99
C MET A 280 14.46 20.14 4.79
N LYS A 281 15.25 21.11 4.28
CA LYS A 281 16.71 20.98 4.15
C LYS A 281 17.42 21.00 5.50
N GLU A 282 16.75 21.46 6.56
CA GLU A 282 17.31 21.53 7.91
C GLU A 282 17.20 20.19 8.67
N ILE A 283 16.48 19.21 8.10
CA ILE A 283 16.31 17.89 8.71
C ILE A 283 17.65 17.14 8.64
N LYS A 284 18.31 17.02 9.79
CA LYS A 284 19.55 16.27 9.96
C LYS A 284 19.30 14.82 10.31
N ARG A 285 20.19 13.93 9.87
CA ARG A 285 20.20 12.54 10.34
C ARG A 285 20.77 12.48 11.76
N ASP A 286 20.19 11.64 12.61
CA ASP A 286 20.63 11.45 14.01
C ASP A 286 22.09 10.97 14.19
N ASN A 287 22.77 10.58 13.12
CA ASN A 287 24.17 10.15 13.12
C ASN A 287 25.11 11.16 12.42
N GLU A 288 24.63 12.36 12.05
CA GLU A 288 25.44 13.38 11.35
C GLU A 288 26.48 14.09 12.23
N ASP A 289 26.50 13.84 13.54
CA ASP A 289 27.58 14.30 14.42
C ASP A 289 28.88 13.48 14.27
N SER A 290 28.92 12.55 13.30
CA SER A 290 30.16 11.84 12.94
C SER A 290 31.00 12.74 12.00
N PRO A 291 32.25 13.10 12.37
CA PRO A 291 33.06 14.13 11.69
C PRO A 291 33.55 13.81 10.26
N ASN A 292 32.98 12.77 9.61
CA ASN A 292 33.50 12.18 8.36
C ASN A 292 32.51 12.21 7.19
N ILE A 293 31.43 13.00 7.26
CA ILE A 293 30.51 13.17 6.12
C ILE A 293 30.98 14.39 5.32
N PRO A 294 31.45 14.22 4.06
CA PRO A 294 31.86 15.35 3.24
C PRO A 294 30.66 16.28 3.02
N GLN A 295 30.83 17.55 3.38
CA GLN A 295 29.89 18.59 3.00
C GLN A 295 29.99 18.79 1.49
N LEU A 296 28.85 18.72 0.80
CA LEU A 296 28.77 18.97 -0.63
C LEU A 296 29.20 20.42 -0.91
N THR A 297 30.03 20.59 -1.94
CA THR A 297 30.39 21.91 -2.46
C THR A 297 29.18 22.60 -3.10
N GLU A 298 29.18 23.93 -3.20
CA GLU A 298 28.08 24.68 -3.84
C GLU A 298 27.83 24.22 -5.28
N GLU A 299 28.87 23.87 -6.03
CA GLU A 299 28.75 23.32 -7.39
C GLU A 299 28.07 21.95 -7.41
N GLU A 300 28.35 21.08 -6.42
CA GLU A 300 27.71 19.77 -6.32
C GLU A 300 26.23 19.90 -5.97
N ILE A 301 25.89 20.84 -5.08
CA ILE A 301 24.50 21.17 -4.72
C ILE A 301 23.75 21.67 -5.96
N GLU A 302 24.34 22.58 -6.74
CA GLU A 302 23.69 23.11 -7.95
C GLU A 302 23.49 22.01 -9.01
N ARG A 303 24.48 21.14 -9.22
CA ARG A 303 24.35 19.97 -10.11
C ARG A 303 23.22 19.04 -9.64
N GLU A 304 23.14 18.77 -8.34
CA GLU A 304 22.10 17.93 -7.77
C GLU A 304 20.71 18.54 -7.96
N VAL A 305 20.53 19.83 -7.72
CA VAL A 305 19.26 20.55 -7.96
C VAL A 305 18.85 20.50 -9.43
N ASN A 306 19.79 20.67 -10.36
CA ASN A 306 19.51 20.59 -11.80
C ASN A 306 19.10 19.17 -12.21
N LEU A 307 19.78 18.14 -11.70
CA LEU A 307 19.42 16.74 -11.91
C LEU A 307 18.03 16.42 -11.35
N LEU A 308 17.72 16.89 -10.13
CA LEU A 308 16.42 16.72 -9.50
C LEU A 308 15.30 17.38 -10.31
N THR A 309 15.53 18.59 -10.83
CA THR A 309 14.55 19.30 -11.66
C THR A 309 14.28 18.56 -12.97
N ARG A 310 15.34 18.03 -13.62
CA ARG A 310 15.20 17.20 -14.82
C ARG A 310 14.43 15.92 -14.51
N ASN A 311 14.80 15.24 -13.43
CA ASN A 311 14.15 14.01 -12.98
C ASN A 311 12.67 14.24 -12.64
N LEU A 312 12.32 15.36 -12.01
CA LEU A 312 10.93 15.71 -11.72
C LEU A 312 10.08 15.80 -13.00
N ASN A 313 10.62 16.41 -14.06
CA ASN A 313 9.92 16.50 -15.35
C ASN A 313 9.74 15.11 -15.99
N ILE A 314 10.78 14.27 -15.96
CA ILE A 314 10.70 12.88 -16.43
C ILE A 314 9.63 12.12 -15.63
N ALA A 315 9.65 12.23 -14.30
CA ALA A 315 8.70 11.58 -13.42
C ALA A 315 7.25 11.96 -13.76
N ARG A 316 6.98 13.25 -13.97
CA ARG A 316 5.65 13.74 -14.36
C ARG A 316 5.19 13.17 -15.70
N VAL A 317 6.04 13.23 -16.71
CA VAL A 317 5.72 12.71 -18.05
C VAL A 317 5.50 11.21 -18.01
N THR A 318 6.41 10.46 -17.36
CA THR A 318 6.27 9.01 -17.20
C THR A 318 5.00 8.66 -16.43
N ALA A 319 4.68 9.35 -15.33
CA ALA A 319 3.46 9.10 -14.57
C ALA A 319 2.20 9.31 -15.42
N ILE A 320 2.15 10.37 -16.23
CA ILE A 320 1.03 10.63 -17.16
C ILE A 320 0.93 9.51 -18.20
N ILE A 321 2.04 9.17 -18.85
CA ILE A 321 2.06 8.12 -19.90
C ILE A 321 1.62 6.77 -19.32
N LEU A 322 2.16 6.36 -18.16
CA LEU A 322 1.81 5.09 -17.52
C LEU A 322 0.35 5.08 -17.05
N THR A 323 -0.16 6.20 -16.55
CA THR A 323 -1.58 6.36 -16.18
C THR A 323 -2.47 6.18 -17.42
N LEU A 324 -2.17 6.87 -18.52
CA LEU A 324 -2.94 6.74 -19.76
C LEU A 324 -2.86 5.31 -20.32
N ALA A 325 -1.67 4.70 -20.30
CA ALA A 325 -1.45 3.35 -20.80
C ALA A 325 -2.18 2.29 -19.99
N PHE A 326 -2.01 2.26 -18.66
CA PHE A 326 -2.50 1.18 -17.81
C PHE A 326 -3.88 1.43 -17.19
N ILE A 327 -4.40 2.66 -17.19
CA ILE A 327 -5.73 2.95 -16.64
C ILE A 327 -6.75 3.21 -17.75
N ILE A 328 -6.34 3.78 -18.89
CA ILE A 328 -7.28 4.14 -19.97
C ILE A 328 -7.19 3.20 -21.17
N LEU A 329 -5.98 2.98 -21.70
CA LEU A 329 -5.80 2.18 -22.92
C LEU A 329 -5.87 0.67 -22.65
N TRP A 330 -5.35 0.24 -21.50
CA TRP A 330 -5.35 -1.16 -21.07
C TRP A 330 -5.71 -1.30 -19.59
N PRO A 331 -6.99 -1.08 -19.22
CA PRO A 331 -7.50 -1.34 -17.87
C PRO A 331 -7.60 -2.84 -17.54
#